data_AF-A0A2M8E3Y6-F1
#
_entry.id   AF-A0A2M8E3Y6-F1
#
_cell.length_a   1.000
_cell.length_b   1.000
_cell.length_c   1.000
_cell.angle_alpha   90.00
_cell.angle_beta   90.00
_cell.angle_gamma   90.00
#
_symmetry.space_group_name_H-M   'P 1'
#
loop_
_entity.id
_entity.type
_entity.pdbx_description
1 polymer ?
#
loop_
_entity_poly.entity_id
_entity_poly.type
_entity_poly.pdbx_seq_one_letter_code
_entity_poly.pdbx_strand_id
1 'polypeptide(L)' 'MNSSAIEQSVLGLSKPERAHLVHLLLDSLDAPSGTDIQDIWLNEARHRAADIDSGKVNLVSGEQLEREVQALFK' A
#
# COMPACT_ATOMS: atom_id res chain seq x y z
N MET A 1 -11.58 -9.52 -25.72
CA MET A 1 -11.65 -8.21 -26.43
C MET A 1 -10.23 -7.78 -26.77
N ASN A 2 -10.01 -7.16 -27.93
CA ASN A 2 -8.71 -6.60 -28.29
C ASN A 2 -8.61 -5.14 -27.83
N SER A 3 -7.40 -4.57 -27.76
CA SER A 3 -7.16 -3.20 -27.28
C SER A 3 -7.93 -2.16 -28.09
N SER A 4 -7.95 -2.29 -29.43
CA SER A 4 -8.66 -1.35 -30.30
C SER A 4 -10.17 -1.28 -30.06
N ALA A 5 -10.82 -2.41 -29.72
CA ALA A 5 -12.24 -2.39 -29.38
C ALA A 5 -12.51 -1.63 -28.08
N ILE A 6 -11.63 -1.77 -27.08
CA ILE A 6 -11.73 -1.06 -25.80
C ILE A 6 -11.51 0.45 -26.02
N GLU A 7 -10.51 0.84 -26.80
CA GLU A 7 -10.24 2.24 -27.15
C GLU A 7 -11.46 2.91 -27.78
N GLN A 8 -12.10 2.25 -28.75
CA GLN A 8 -13.30 2.77 -29.41
C GLN A 8 -14.46 2.94 -28.42
N SER A 9 -14.69 1.96 -27.54
CA SER A 9 -15.72 2.06 -26.51
C SER A 9 -15.46 3.21 -25.53
N VAL A 10 -14.21 3.39 -25.09
CA VAL A 10 -13.84 4.47 -24.16
C VAL A 10 -13.95 5.84 -24.83
N LEU A 11 -13.54 5.97 -26.10
CA LEU A 11 -13.67 7.22 -26.85
C LEU A 11 -15.13 7.60 -27.10
N GLY A 12 -16.05 6.64 -27.14
CA GLY A 12 -17.49 6.88 -27.25
C GLY A 12 -18.15 7.48 -26.01
N LEU A 13 -17.49 7.45 -24.85
CA LEU A 13 -18.04 7.98 -23.59
C LEU A 13 -18.04 9.52 -23.56
N SER A 14 -18.82 10.10 -22.66
CA SER A 14 -18.75 11.53 -22.39
C SER A 14 -17.43 11.91 -21.71
N LYS A 15 -17.07 13.21 -21.74
CA LYS A 15 -15.85 13.70 -21.07
C LYS A 15 -15.80 13.34 -19.57
N PRO A 16 -16.88 13.51 -18.77
CA PRO A 16 -16.88 13.13 -17.36
C PRO A 16 -16.67 11.64 -17.12
N GLU A 17 -17.30 10.77 -17.91
CA GLU A 17 -17.16 9.32 -17.79
C GLU A 17 -15.73 8.86 -18.11
N ARG A 18 -15.11 9.44 -19.14
CA ARG A 18 -13.69 9.18 -19.43
C ARG A 18 -12.79 9.65 -18.30
N ALA A 19 -13.04 10.82 -17.72
CA ALA A 19 -12.25 11.33 -16.59
C ALA A 19 -12.35 10.39 -15.37
N HIS A 20 -13.54 9.86 -15.09
CA HIS A 20 -13.73 8.87 -14.04
C HIS A 20 -12.96 7.57 -14.32
N LEU A 21 -13.02 7.04 -15.55
CA LEU A 21 -12.26 5.86 -15.92
C LEU A 21 -10.75 6.07 -15.85
N VAL A 22 -10.25 7.24 -16.26
CA VAL A 22 -8.82 7.58 -16.12
C VAL A 22 -8.39 7.52 -14.66
N HIS A 23 -9.19 8.07 -13.74
CA HIS A 23 -8.87 8.02 -12.31
C HIS A 23 -8.82 6.57 -11.79
N LEU A 24 -9.83 5.75 -12.10
CA LEU A 24 -9.86 4.34 -11.70
C LEU A 24 -8.66 3.55 -12.26
N LEU A 25 -8.28 3.81 -13.51
CA LEU A 25 -7.15 3.15 -14.14
C LEU A 25 -5.83 3.57 -13.50
N LEU A 26 -5.65 4.86 -13.22
CA LEU A 26 -4.47 5.36 -12.50
C LEU A 26 -4.37 4.72 -11.11
N ASP A 27 -5.45 4.72 -10.33
CA ASP A 27 -5.47 4.08 -9.01
C ASP A 27 -5.11 2.58 -9.08
N SER A 28 -5.56 1.88 -10.13
CA SER A 28 -5.25 0.46 -10.34
C SER A 28 -3.79 0.20 -10.71
N LEU A 29 -3.13 1.19 -11.33
CA LEU A 29 -1.72 1.11 -11.73
C LEU A 29 -0.78 1.57 -10.60
N ASP A 30 -1.25 2.51 -9.77
CA ASP A 30 -0.54 3.01 -8.60
C ASP A 30 -0.67 2.08 -7.38
N ALA A 31 -1.59 1.12 -7.42
CA ALA A 31 -1.71 0.10 -6.39
C ALA A 31 -0.44 -0.77 -6.37
N PRO A 32 0.33 -0.79 -5.27
CA PRO A 32 1.51 -1.64 -5.19
C PRO A 32 1.09 -3.09 -5.40
N SER A 33 1.79 -3.79 -6.27
CA SER A 33 1.53 -5.21 -6.49
C SER A 33 1.76 -5.99 -5.20
N GLY A 34 1.17 -7.17 -5.06
CA GLY A 34 1.41 -8.01 -3.88
C GLY A 34 2.89 -8.30 -3.64
N THR A 35 3.69 -8.34 -4.72
CA THR A 35 5.16 -8.45 -4.67
C THR A 35 5.81 -7.19 -4.11
N ASP A 36 5.38 -6.01 -4.54
CA ASP A 36 5.90 -4.73 -4.03
C ASP A 36 5.64 -4.58 -2.53
N ILE A 37 4.47 -5.01 -2.05
CA ILE A 37 4.14 -4.96 -0.62
C ILE A 37 5.08 -5.84 0.19
N GLN A 38 5.37 -7.07 -0.28
CA GLN A 38 6.27 -7.99 0.41
C GLN A 38 7.69 -7.42 0.51
N ASP A 39 8.19 -6.83 -0.59
CA ASP A 39 9.52 -6.23 -0.62
C ASP A 39 9.60 -4.99 0.28
N ILE A 40 8.57 -4.15 0.33
CA ILE A 40 8.48 -3.02 1.25
C ILE A 40 8.52 -3.48 2.71
N TRP A 41 7.74 -4.51 3.08
CA TRP A 41 7.75 -5.07 4.43
C TRP A 41 9.10 -5.70 4.79
N LEU A 42 9.74 -6.39 3.84
CA LEU A 42 11.06 -6.97 4.06
C LEU A 42 12.10 -5.88 4.30
N ASN A 43 12.05 -4.80 3.53
CA ASN A 43 12.96 -3.66 3.70
C ASN A 43 12.76 -3.00 5.08
N GLU A 44 11.51 -2.77 5.49
CA GLU A 44 11.19 -2.22 6.80
C GLU A 44 11.65 -3.14 7.94
N ALA A 45 11.47 -4.45 7.82
CA ALA A 45 11.94 -5.42 8.80
C ALA A 45 13.47 -5.37 8.96
N ARG A 46 14.21 -5.27 7.84
CA ARG A 46 15.68 -5.12 7.87
C ARG A 46 16.10 -3.80 8.51
N HIS A 47 15.41 -2.70 8.17
CA HIS A 47 15.69 -1.39 8.75
C HIS A 47 15.49 -1.41 10.28
N ARG A 48 14.37 -1.96 10.76
CA ARG A 48 14.09 -2.10 12.19
C ARG A 48 15.11 -2.97 12.90
N ALA A 49 15.51 -4.10 12.32
CA ALA A 49 16.56 -4.94 12.89
C ALA A 49 17.87 -4.15 13.06
N ALA A 50 18.28 -3.38 12.04
CA ALA A 50 19.48 -2.57 12.10
C ALA A 50 19.40 -1.46 13.17
N ASP A 51 18.25 -0.81 13.35
CA ASP A 51 18.06 0.20 14.39
C ASP A 51 18.10 -0.40 15.80
N ILE A 52 17.58 -1.63 15.97
CA ILE A 52 17.70 -2.41 17.21
C ILE A 52 19.17 -2.75 17.47
N ASP A 53 19.86 -3.36 16.51
CA ASP A 53 21.25 -3.80 16.64
C ASP A 53 22.21 -2.63 16.90
N SER A 54 21.93 -1.46 16.32
CA SER A 54 22.72 -0.24 16.54
C SER A 54 22.32 0.55 17.79
N GLY A 55 21.28 0.14 18.51
CA GLY A 55 20.81 0.81 19.73
C GLY A 55 20.21 2.19 19.48
N LYS A 56 19.74 2.50 18.27
CA LYS A 56 19.11 3.79 17.93
C LYS A 56 17.71 3.95 18.52
N VAL A 57 17.10 2.85 18.95
CA VAL A 57 15.72 2.80 19.46
C VAL A 57 15.69 2.25 20.88
N ASN A 58 14.73 2.72 21.67
CA ASN A 58 14.43 2.15 22.98
C ASN A 58 13.40 1.05 22.82
N LEU A 59 13.72 -0.15 23.33
CA LEU A 59 12.83 -1.29 23.28
C LEU A 59 11.85 -1.27 24.45
N VAL A 60 10.63 -1.73 24.21
CA VAL A 60 9.65 -2.07 25.23
C VAL A 60 9.49 -3.58 25.31
N SER A 61 9.11 -4.10 26.47
CA SER A 61 8.80 -5.53 26.59
C SER A 61 7.48 -5.86 25.89
N GLY A 62 7.32 -7.12 25.45
CA GLY A 62 6.06 -7.59 24.87
C GLY A 62 4.87 -7.39 25.82
N GLU A 63 5.06 -7.65 27.11
CA GLU A 63 4.02 -7.45 28.13
C GLU A 63 3.64 -5.97 28.32
N GLN A 64 4.57 -5.04 28.16
CA GLN A 64 4.25 -3.62 28.16
C GLN A 64 3.43 -3.24 26.93
N LEU A 65 3.87 -3.67 25.74
CA LEU A 65 3.17 -3.43 24.48
C LEU A 65 1.72 -3.95 24.53
N GLU A 66 1.52 -5.19 24.98
CA GLU A 66 0.19 -5.80 25.08
C GLU A 66 -0.73 -4.99 25.99
N ARG A 67 -0.24 -4.54 27.15
CA ARG A 67 -1.02 -3.70 28.08
C ARG A 67 -1.43 -2.37 27.45
N GLU A 68 -0.52 -1.70 26.76
CA GLU A 68 -0.78 -0.42 26.10
C GLU A 68 -1.79 -0.57 24.95
N VAL A 69 -1.65 -1.62 24.13
CA VAL A 69 -2.60 -1.92 23.05
C VAL A 69 -3.99 -2.20 23.60
N GLN A 70 -4.10 -3.02 24.66
CA GLN A 70 -5.39 -3.31 25.29
C GLN A 70 -6.05 -2.07 25.89
N ALA A 71 -5.26 -1.11 26.39
CA ALA A 71 -5.78 0.16 26.91
C ALA A 71 -6.33 1.08 25.80
N LEU A 72 -5.77 1.02 24.58
CA LEU A 72 -6.24 1.83 23.45
C LEU A 72 -7.61 1.40 22.91
N PHE A 73 -7.98 0.13 23.10
CA PHE A 73 -9.23 -0.45 22.59
C PHE A 73 -10.31 -0.66 23.67
N LYS A 74 -10.16 -0.03 24.84
CA LYS A 74 -11.18 0.04 25.91
C LYS A 74 -11.80 1.42 25.97
#